data_AF-A0A2S2QCE8-F1
#
_entry.id   AF-A0A2S2QCE8-F1
#
_cell.length_a   1.000
_cell.length_b   1.000
_cell.length_c   1.000
_cell.angle_alpha   90.00
_cell.angle_beta   90.00
_cell.angle_gamma   90.00
#
_symmetry.space_group_name_H-M   'P 1'
#
loop_
_entity.id
_entity.type
_entity.pdbx_description
1 polymer ?
#
loop_
_entity_poly.entity_id
_entity_poly.type
_entity_poly.pdbx_seq_one_letter_code
_entity_poly.pdbx_strand_id
1 'polypeptide(L)'
;DINKPGYYFENYGPTRLVGGEYTLMAYLSLTEYNEKYEYLEKSISELNENCKKDDKHRLICNKFDNIITRMFTEISMQRENIIISLGRDEIKREKRGIINIIENTLHVLFRVCDDECTKKVNRALIEQQKNSGNVLHLMKKQITLVKTAMQRIGASIEETQQLHEELRGKQQELVKRMNSLTNATNDVLDLLLFNSVQNLHLALINQYAYETLMLNQKITAARTGVIHTSLLTPKDLSETLNDIVHRLRTKMHLPMGTIPNELYELKKIIKITTIYTQDKLSFVIKIPLVTEIELTMYNATPVPMMGNVTYILKPEQPFIAITKDRKQYTHSRVKNSHLSGCIFKLCSFNLSNTSFNLLL
;
A
#
# COMPACT_ATOMS: atom_id res chain seq x y z
N ASP A 1 -9.56 32.10 -52.59
CA ASP A 1 -10.19 31.16 -51.65
C ASP A 1 -9.24 30.80 -50.52
N ILE A 2 -9.64 31.16 -49.30
CA ILE A 2 -8.89 30.82 -48.09
C ILE A 2 -9.21 29.35 -47.79
N ASN A 3 -8.25 28.45 -48.06
CA ASN A 3 -8.32 27.06 -47.65
C ASN A 3 -8.52 27.01 -46.12
N LYS A 4 -9.75 26.78 -45.68
CA LYS A 4 -10.03 26.57 -44.26
C LYS A 4 -9.39 25.23 -43.87
N PRO A 5 -8.52 25.19 -42.84
CA PRO A 5 -7.93 23.93 -42.41
C PRO A 5 -9.03 22.97 -41.96
N GLY A 6 -8.99 21.72 -42.44
CA GLY A 6 -9.96 20.66 -42.09
C GLY A 6 -9.91 20.19 -40.63
N TYR A 7 -9.03 20.79 -39.83
CA TYR A 7 -8.83 20.50 -38.42
C TYR A 7 -8.66 21.79 -37.61
N TYR A 8 -9.28 21.80 -36.43
CA TYR A 8 -9.01 22.74 -35.36
C TYR A 8 -8.11 22.05 -34.33
N PHE A 9 -6.94 22.63 -34.06
CA PHE A 9 -5.99 22.09 -33.09
C PHE A 9 -6.14 22.81 -31.76
N GLU A 10 -6.84 22.19 -30.82
CA GLU A 10 -6.99 22.69 -29.45
C GLU A 10 -5.70 22.41 -28.67
N ASN A 11 -5.06 23.43 -28.10
CA ASN A 11 -3.84 23.28 -27.34
C ASN A 11 -4.12 22.72 -25.94
N TYR A 12 -3.52 21.57 -25.62
CA TYR A 12 -3.68 20.86 -24.35
C TYR A 12 -2.55 21.12 -23.37
N GLY A 13 -1.52 21.89 -23.76
CA GLY A 13 -0.40 22.31 -22.92
C GLY A 13 0.85 21.44 -23.08
N PRO A 14 1.89 21.75 -22.28
CA PRO A 14 3.16 21.03 -22.30
C PRO A 14 2.98 19.58 -21.82
N THR A 15 3.68 18.67 -22.49
CA THR A 15 3.67 17.24 -22.22
C THR A 15 5.06 16.65 -22.39
N ARG A 16 5.34 15.57 -21.66
CA ARG A 16 6.59 14.80 -21.77
C ARG A 16 6.27 13.33 -21.97
N LEU A 17 7.18 12.65 -22.66
CA LEU A 17 7.10 11.22 -22.90
C LEU A 17 7.55 10.46 -21.65
N VAL A 18 6.79 9.44 -21.27
CA VAL A 18 7.24 8.46 -20.27
C VAL A 18 8.22 7.51 -20.94
N GLY A 19 9.48 7.53 -20.51
CA GLY A 19 10.56 6.71 -21.06
C GLY A 19 10.93 5.52 -20.17
N GLY A 20 10.47 5.48 -18.93
CA GLY A 20 10.78 4.42 -17.98
C GLY A 20 9.94 4.50 -16.71
N GLU A 21 10.22 3.59 -15.77
CA GLU A 21 9.57 3.55 -14.46
C GLU A 21 10.62 3.32 -13.38
N TYR A 22 10.56 4.10 -12.31
CA TYR A 22 11.31 3.89 -11.09
C TYR A 22 10.45 3.17 -10.07
N THR A 23 10.98 2.13 -9.42
CA THR A 23 10.24 1.37 -8.41
C THR A 23 10.70 1.75 -7.02
N LEU A 24 9.79 2.31 -6.23
CA LEU A 24 9.94 2.51 -4.79
C LEU A 24 9.19 1.41 -4.06
N MET A 25 9.83 0.74 -3.10
CA MET A 25 9.22 -0.35 -2.34
C MET A 25 9.26 -0.08 -0.84
N ALA A 26 8.15 -0.37 -0.17
CA ALA A 26 8.03 -0.45 1.29
C ALA A 26 7.40 -1.80 1.65
N TYR A 27 7.67 -2.36 2.83
CA TYR A 27 6.99 -3.57 3.28
C TYR A 27 6.71 -3.55 4.79
N LEU A 28 5.77 -4.38 5.21
CA LEU A 28 5.38 -4.63 6.59
C LEU A 28 5.47 -6.14 6.86
N SER A 29 6.13 -6.52 7.96
CA SER A 29 6.05 -7.90 8.48
C SER A 29 4.75 -8.08 9.28
N LEU A 30 4.05 -9.19 9.05
CA LEU A 30 2.85 -9.59 9.79
C LEU A 30 3.14 -10.69 10.81
N THR A 31 4.40 -11.08 11.00
CA THR A 31 4.80 -12.15 11.94
C THR A 31 4.33 -11.86 13.36
N GLU A 32 4.75 -10.74 13.96
CA GLU A 32 4.33 -10.35 15.31
C GLU A 32 2.80 -10.17 15.41
N TYR A 33 2.18 -9.61 14.37
CA TYR A 33 0.72 -9.47 14.31
C TYR A 33 0.00 -10.83 14.36
N ASN A 34 0.54 -11.85 13.69
CA ASN A 34 0.03 -13.21 13.72
C ASN A 34 0.30 -13.88 15.08
N GLU A 35 1.49 -13.72 15.66
CA GLU A 35 1.82 -14.27 16.98
C GLU A 35 0.93 -13.69 18.10
N LYS A 36 0.61 -12.38 18.04
CA LYS A 36 -0.33 -11.73 18.95
C LYS A 36 -1.74 -12.33 18.84
N TYR A 37 -2.19 -12.66 17.63
CA TYR A 37 -3.47 -13.31 17.41
C TYR A 37 -3.53 -14.67 18.11
N GLU A 38 -2.54 -15.52 17.84
CA GLU A 38 -2.44 -16.86 18.43
C GLU A 38 -2.38 -16.81 19.96
N TYR A 39 -1.63 -15.85 20.52
CA TYR A 39 -1.58 -15.63 21.96
C TYR A 39 -2.96 -15.25 22.53
N LEU A 40 -3.65 -14.27 21.92
CA LEU A 40 -4.96 -13.81 22.37
C LEU A 40 -6.00 -14.93 22.31
N GLU A 41 -5.99 -15.68 21.21
CA GLU A 41 -6.89 -16.81 20.99
C GLU A 41 -6.73 -17.87 22.09
N LYS A 42 -5.49 -18.26 22.38
CA LYS A 42 -5.17 -19.21 23.44
C LYS A 42 -5.56 -18.66 24.81
N SER A 43 -5.19 -17.41 25.12
CA SER A 43 -5.47 -16.76 26.40
C SER A 43 -6.96 -16.64 26.67
N ILE A 44 -7.77 -16.30 25.67
CA ILE A 44 -9.24 -16.22 25.79
C ILE A 44 -9.84 -17.62 25.96
N SER A 45 -9.33 -18.63 25.26
CA SER A 45 -9.80 -20.02 25.37
C SER A 45 -9.55 -20.58 26.77
N GLU A 46 -8.33 -20.43 27.30
CA GLU A 46 -7.96 -20.82 28.67
C GLU A 46 -8.84 -20.11 29.70
N LEU A 47 -9.08 -18.82 29.50
CA LEU A 47 -9.91 -18.06 30.42
C LEU A 47 -11.38 -18.48 30.39
N ASN A 48 -11.93 -18.78 29.21
CA ASN A 48 -13.30 -19.28 29.10
C ASN A 48 -13.45 -20.65 29.80
N GLU A 49 -12.46 -21.53 29.67
CA GLU A 49 -12.44 -22.80 30.40
C GLU A 49 -12.38 -22.62 31.92
N ASN A 50 -11.56 -21.69 32.42
CA ASN A 50 -11.49 -21.36 33.84
C ASN A 50 -12.82 -20.80 34.34
N CYS A 51 -13.43 -19.89 33.58
CA CYS A 51 -14.72 -19.30 33.92
C CYS A 51 -15.88 -20.31 33.96
N LYS A 52 -15.83 -21.41 33.20
CA LYS A 52 -16.82 -22.49 33.28
C LYS A 52 -16.73 -23.30 34.57
N LYS A 53 -15.55 -23.33 35.20
CA LYS A 53 -15.25 -24.12 36.41
C LYS A 53 -15.30 -23.28 37.70
N ASP A 54 -15.42 -21.96 37.58
CA ASP A 54 -15.28 -21.01 38.67
C ASP A 54 -16.62 -20.37 39.07
N ASP A 55 -17.32 -21.03 39.99
CA ASP A 55 -18.59 -20.53 40.54
C ASP A 55 -18.42 -19.26 41.39
N LYS A 56 -17.24 -19.06 42.00
CA LYS A 56 -16.93 -17.92 42.88
C LYS A 56 -16.88 -16.62 42.09
N HIS A 57 -16.32 -16.66 40.88
CA HIS A 57 -16.16 -15.49 40.01
C HIS A 57 -17.24 -15.36 38.93
N ARG A 58 -18.36 -16.09 39.04
CA ARG A 58 -19.40 -16.20 37.99
C ARG A 58 -19.90 -14.86 37.43
N LEU A 59 -20.11 -13.85 38.27
CA LEU A 59 -20.54 -12.52 37.82
C LEU A 59 -19.51 -11.83 36.93
N ILE A 60 -18.22 -11.94 37.29
CA ILE A 60 -17.12 -11.36 36.54
C ILE A 60 -16.90 -12.15 35.23
N CYS A 61 -17.00 -13.48 35.30
CA CYS A 61 -16.93 -14.36 34.14
C CYS A 61 -18.06 -14.11 33.13
N ASN A 62 -19.29 -13.89 33.58
CA ASN A 62 -20.41 -13.57 32.69
C ASN A 62 -20.21 -12.21 32.00
N LYS A 63 -19.68 -11.22 32.70
CA LYS A 63 -19.33 -9.92 32.10
C LYS A 63 -18.22 -10.09 31.05
N PHE A 64 -17.23 -10.92 31.36
CA PHE A 64 -16.13 -11.23 30.45
C PHE A 64 -16.61 -11.89 29.17
N ASP A 65 -17.34 -13.01 29.27
CA ASP A 65 -17.75 -13.79 28.11
C ASP A 65 -18.59 -12.97 27.12
N ASN A 66 -19.48 -12.11 27.64
CA ASN A 66 -20.31 -11.25 26.80
C ASN A 66 -19.53 -10.15 26.06
N ILE A 67 -18.44 -9.63 26.64
CA ILE A 67 -17.70 -8.49 26.08
C ILE A 67 -16.50 -8.97 25.27
N ILE A 68 -15.63 -9.77 25.90
CA ILE A 68 -14.35 -10.15 25.33
C ILE A 68 -14.50 -11.19 24.23
N THR A 69 -15.31 -12.23 24.43
CA THR A 69 -15.55 -13.22 23.37
C THR A 69 -16.17 -12.56 22.14
N ARG A 70 -17.09 -11.60 22.35
CA ARG A 70 -17.70 -10.84 21.24
C ARG A 70 -16.70 -9.95 20.52
N MET A 71 -15.95 -9.12 21.25
CA MET A 71 -14.92 -8.25 20.66
C MET A 71 -13.87 -9.07 19.89
N PHE A 72 -13.39 -10.16 20.48
CA PHE A 72 -12.40 -11.02 19.82
C PHE A 72 -12.98 -11.69 18.56
N THR A 73 -14.24 -12.11 18.58
CA THR A 73 -14.93 -12.65 17.40
C THR A 73 -15.04 -11.60 16.29
N GLU A 74 -15.45 -10.37 16.63
CA GLU A 74 -15.55 -9.27 15.67
C GLU A 74 -14.18 -8.94 15.04
N ILE A 75 -13.12 -8.85 15.85
CA ILE A 75 -11.77 -8.56 15.36
C ILE A 75 -11.22 -9.74 14.54
N SER A 76 -11.50 -10.98 14.93
CA SER A 76 -11.14 -12.17 14.15
C SER A 76 -11.79 -12.16 12.77
N MET A 77 -13.07 -11.78 12.69
CA MET A 77 -13.77 -11.62 11.41
C MET A 77 -13.17 -10.49 10.57
N GLN A 78 -12.79 -9.36 11.19
CA GLN A 78 -12.12 -8.27 10.48
C GLN A 78 -10.76 -8.70 9.93
N ARG A 79 -9.95 -9.39 10.73
CA ARG A 79 -8.68 -9.98 10.31
C ARG A 79 -8.88 -10.94 9.13
N GLU A 80 -9.86 -11.82 9.23
CA GLU A 80 -10.14 -12.79 8.17
C GLU A 80 -10.55 -12.09 6.88
N ASN A 81 -11.43 -11.08 6.96
CA ASN A 81 -11.78 -10.27 5.79
C ASN A 81 -10.57 -9.55 5.19
N ILE A 82 -9.63 -9.08 6.02
CA ILE A 82 -8.37 -8.53 5.54
C ILE A 82 -7.61 -9.63 4.77
N ILE A 83 -7.38 -10.81 5.36
CA ILE A 83 -6.63 -11.93 4.78
C ILE A 83 -7.26 -12.46 3.49
N ILE A 84 -8.58 -12.66 3.44
CA ILE A 84 -9.30 -13.03 2.22
C ILE A 84 -9.11 -11.94 1.17
N SER A 85 -9.24 -10.69 1.58
CA SER A 85 -8.99 -9.56 0.70
C SER A 85 -7.51 -9.38 0.35
N LEU A 86 -6.59 -10.17 0.96
CA LEU A 86 -5.18 -10.38 0.61
C LEU A 86 -4.98 -11.42 -0.52
N GLY A 87 -6.06 -12.00 -1.05
CA GLY A 87 -6.04 -12.93 -2.18
C GLY A 87 -5.65 -14.36 -1.79
N ARG A 88 -5.68 -14.71 -0.50
CA ARG A 88 -5.51 -16.09 -0.06
C ARG A 88 -6.71 -16.91 -0.55
N ASP A 89 -6.47 -18.03 -1.25
CA ASP A 89 -7.54 -18.91 -1.76
C ASP A 89 -8.55 -19.24 -0.66
N GLU A 90 -9.82 -19.36 -1.03
CA GLU A 90 -10.89 -19.82 -0.16
C GLU A 90 -10.47 -21.16 0.47
N ILE A 91 -10.12 -21.13 1.76
CA ILE A 91 -10.01 -22.34 2.55
C ILE A 91 -11.36 -23.05 2.44
N LYS A 92 -11.36 -24.30 1.96
CA LYS A 92 -12.51 -25.21 2.09
C LYS A 92 -12.97 -25.13 3.54
N ARG A 93 -14.12 -24.49 3.75
CA ARG A 93 -14.77 -24.31 5.06
C ARG A 93 -14.80 -25.62 5.83
N GLU A 94 -13.88 -25.82 6.76
CA GLU A 94 -14.08 -26.74 7.89
C GLU A 94 -14.64 -25.95 9.07
N LYS A 95 -15.71 -26.51 9.64
CA LYS A 95 -16.43 -25.92 10.77
C LYS A 95 -15.58 -26.05 12.05
N ARG A 96 -15.40 -24.90 12.71
CA ARG A 96 -15.14 -24.71 14.16
C ARG A 96 -13.96 -25.50 14.74
N GLY A 97 -12.79 -24.89 14.61
CA GLY A 97 -11.59 -25.07 15.42
C GLY A 97 -10.68 -23.94 14.94
N ILE A 98 -10.22 -23.08 15.84
CA ILE A 98 -9.73 -21.75 15.48
C ILE A 98 -8.37 -21.89 14.74
N ILE A 99 -8.50 -21.88 13.41
CA ILE A 99 -7.54 -21.72 12.31
C ILE A 99 -6.16 -22.39 12.43
N ASN A 100 -5.93 -23.40 11.59
CA ASN A 100 -4.59 -23.82 11.17
C ASN A 100 -4.05 -22.89 10.09
N ILE A 101 -2.93 -22.21 10.37
CA ILE A 101 -2.15 -21.43 9.42
C ILE A 101 -1.13 -22.38 8.75
N ILE A 102 -1.09 -22.40 7.42
CA ILE A 102 0.11 -22.41 6.53
C ILE A 102 -0.32 -22.85 5.12
N GLU A 103 -0.15 -21.95 4.14
CA GLU A 103 0.24 -22.31 2.78
C GLU A 103 0.89 -21.09 2.12
N ASN A 104 1.97 -21.33 1.37
CA ASN A 104 2.98 -20.35 0.99
C ASN A 104 2.81 -19.92 -0.49
N THR A 105 1.61 -19.45 -0.84
CA THR A 105 1.27 -19.02 -2.22
C THR A 105 1.31 -17.50 -2.35
N LEU A 106 1.91 -17.05 -3.44
CA LEU A 106 2.11 -15.65 -3.83
C LEU A 106 0.82 -15.07 -4.43
N HIS A 107 0.24 -14.05 -3.80
CA HIS A 107 -1.01 -13.44 -4.28
C HIS A 107 -0.88 -11.93 -4.50
N VAL A 108 -1.32 -11.49 -5.67
CA VAL A 108 -1.27 -10.10 -6.12
C VAL A 108 -2.59 -9.44 -5.79
N LEU A 109 -2.49 -8.33 -5.07
CA LEU A 109 -3.63 -7.82 -4.36
C LEU A 109 -4.43 -6.79 -5.11
N PHE A 110 -3.77 -5.87 -5.82
CA PHE A 110 -4.43 -4.83 -6.61
C PHE A 110 -3.53 -4.42 -7.77
N ARG A 111 -4.12 -4.39 -8.99
CA ARG A 111 -3.44 -4.31 -10.30
C ARG A 111 -2.56 -5.52 -10.60
N VAL A 112 -2.62 -6.00 -11.85
CA VAL A 112 -1.90 -7.20 -12.31
C VAL A 112 -0.39 -6.98 -12.19
N CYS A 113 0.24 -7.67 -11.25
CA CYS A 113 1.68 -7.86 -11.14
C CYS A 113 1.94 -9.25 -11.72
N ASP A 114 2.73 -9.32 -12.78
CA ASP A 114 3.10 -10.58 -13.41
C ASP A 114 4.20 -11.30 -12.59
N ASP A 115 4.55 -12.51 -13.03
CA ASP A 115 5.61 -13.32 -12.41
C ASP A 115 6.96 -12.59 -12.37
N GLU A 116 7.23 -11.70 -13.32
CA GLU A 116 8.47 -10.95 -13.38
C GLU A 116 8.53 -9.87 -12.30
N CYS A 117 7.45 -9.12 -12.14
CA CYS A 117 7.23 -8.16 -11.05
C CYS A 117 7.40 -8.83 -9.69
N THR A 118 6.81 -10.01 -9.50
CA THR A 118 6.94 -10.82 -8.29
C THR A 118 8.39 -11.27 -8.02
N LYS A 119 9.08 -11.80 -9.03
CA LYS A 119 10.48 -12.21 -8.92
C LYS A 119 11.42 -11.01 -8.65
N LYS A 120 11.06 -9.79 -9.05
CA LYS A 120 11.82 -8.57 -8.73
C LYS A 120 11.68 -8.21 -7.25
N VAL A 121 10.47 -8.29 -6.72
CA VAL A 121 10.14 -8.04 -5.32
C VAL A 121 10.85 -9.01 -4.37
N ASN A 122 10.72 -10.31 -4.60
CA ASN A 122 11.35 -11.32 -3.74
C ASN A 122 12.88 -11.18 -3.70
N ARG A 123 13.51 -10.88 -4.84
CA ARG A 123 14.96 -10.66 -4.87
C ARG A 123 15.38 -9.42 -4.10
N ALA A 124 14.62 -8.32 -4.21
CA ALA A 124 14.90 -7.10 -3.47
C ALA A 124 14.81 -7.30 -1.95
N LEU A 125 13.85 -8.11 -1.49
CA LEU A 125 13.73 -8.50 -0.08
C LEU A 125 14.91 -9.36 0.40
N ILE A 126 15.34 -10.34 -0.41
CA ILE A 126 16.50 -11.20 -0.08
C ILE A 126 17.81 -10.39 -0.04
N GLU A 127 18.03 -9.49 -0.99
CA GLU A 127 19.22 -8.63 -1.03
C GLU A 127 19.25 -7.66 0.15
N GLN A 128 18.08 -7.21 0.65
CA GLN A 128 17.99 -6.38 1.84
C GLN A 128 18.33 -7.13 3.13
N GLN A 129 17.96 -8.41 3.27
CA GLN A 129 18.36 -9.19 4.45
C GLN A 129 19.89 -9.27 4.61
N LYS A 130 20.64 -9.10 3.52
CA LYS A 130 22.11 -9.12 3.51
C LYS A 130 22.75 -7.76 3.75
N ASN A 131 21.97 -6.67 3.81
CA ASN A 131 22.50 -5.31 3.82
C ASN A 131 21.94 -4.48 4.99
N SER A 132 22.81 -3.88 5.80
CA SER A 132 22.42 -3.25 7.08
C SER A 132 21.91 -1.80 6.94
N GLY A 133 22.11 -1.16 5.78
CA GLY A 133 21.79 0.26 5.54
C GLY A 133 20.29 0.57 5.47
N ASN A 134 19.93 1.85 5.68
CA ASN A 134 18.53 2.32 5.74
C ASN A 134 17.83 2.49 4.39
N VAL A 135 18.58 2.41 3.30
CA VAL A 135 18.02 2.42 1.94
C VAL A 135 18.86 1.47 1.11
N LEU A 136 18.21 0.51 0.44
CA LEU A 136 18.87 -0.38 -0.51
C LEU A 136 18.51 0.07 -1.93
N HIS A 137 19.52 0.42 -2.71
CA HIS A 137 19.35 0.78 -4.11
C HIS A 137 19.85 -0.34 -5.02
N LEU A 138 18.97 -0.88 -5.84
CA LEU A 138 19.30 -1.85 -6.87
C LEU A 138 19.38 -1.14 -8.22
N MET A 139 20.53 -0.49 -8.45
CA MET A 139 20.75 0.41 -9.58
C MET A 139 20.51 -0.23 -10.95
N LYS A 140 20.91 -1.50 -11.13
CA LYS A 140 20.67 -2.24 -12.39
C LYS A 140 19.18 -2.39 -12.73
N LYS A 141 18.29 -2.24 -11.74
CA LYS A 141 16.85 -2.47 -11.88
C LYS A 141 16.00 -1.24 -11.59
N GLN A 142 16.62 -0.09 -11.27
CA GLN A 142 15.92 1.15 -10.89
C GLN A 142 14.94 0.92 -9.73
N ILE A 143 15.35 0.13 -8.73
CA ILE A 143 14.56 -0.14 -7.51
C ILE A 143 15.24 0.54 -6.33
N THR A 144 14.49 1.32 -5.56
CA THR A 144 14.86 1.75 -4.22
C THR A 144 13.93 1.13 -3.19
N LEU A 145 14.52 0.51 -2.19
CA LEU A 145 13.85 0.00 -1.01
C LEU A 145 14.16 0.91 0.17
N VAL A 146 13.13 1.42 0.85
CA VAL A 146 13.27 2.37 1.96
C VAL A 146 13.03 1.68 3.30
N LYS A 147 14.06 1.60 4.15
CA LYS A 147 14.00 1.00 5.49
C LYS A 147 13.35 1.93 6.53
N THR A 148 13.42 3.25 6.37
CA THR A 148 12.81 4.20 7.32
C THR A 148 11.29 4.10 7.35
N ALA A 149 10.67 3.82 6.20
CA ALA A 149 9.29 3.37 6.10
C ALA A 149 9.05 2.13 6.98
N MET A 150 9.88 1.10 6.81
CA MET A 150 9.81 -0.15 7.59
C MET A 150 10.05 0.05 9.10
N GLN A 151 10.94 0.97 9.48
CA GLN A 151 11.27 1.30 10.87
C GLN A 151 10.26 2.23 11.53
N ARG A 152 9.50 3.06 10.80
CA ARG A 152 8.42 3.88 11.39
C ARG A 152 7.11 3.10 11.48
N ILE A 153 6.85 2.26 10.49
CA ILE A 153 5.85 1.20 10.59
C ILE A 153 6.22 0.28 11.77
N GLY A 154 7.49 -0.13 11.82
CA GLY A 154 8.11 -0.87 12.90
C GLY A 154 7.96 -0.15 14.21
N ALA A 155 8.35 1.12 14.34
CA ALA A 155 8.31 1.90 15.59
C ALA A 155 6.88 2.13 16.11
N SER A 156 5.90 2.37 15.24
CA SER A 156 4.49 2.42 15.66
C SER A 156 3.98 1.03 16.07
N ILE A 157 4.52 -0.04 15.48
CA ILE A 157 4.35 -1.43 15.94
C ILE A 157 5.20 -1.73 17.18
N GLU A 158 6.32 -1.05 17.42
CA GLU A 158 7.34 -1.31 18.44
C GLU A 158 6.96 -0.60 19.74
N GLU A 159 6.43 0.61 19.68
CA GLU A 159 5.79 1.31 20.80
C GLU A 159 4.53 0.55 21.23
N THR A 160 3.73 0.06 20.27
CA THR A 160 2.62 -0.85 20.59
C THR A 160 3.15 -2.21 21.05
N GLN A 161 4.28 -2.71 20.55
CA GLN A 161 4.90 -3.97 21.00
C GLN A 161 5.39 -3.87 22.43
N GLN A 162 6.07 -2.79 22.80
CA GLN A 162 6.53 -2.53 24.17
C GLN A 162 5.33 -2.49 25.11
N LEU A 163 4.26 -1.77 24.72
CA LEU A 163 3.01 -1.77 25.47
C LEU A 163 2.39 -3.17 25.55
N HIS A 164 2.41 -3.94 24.46
CA HIS A 164 1.88 -5.31 24.43
C HIS A 164 2.65 -6.23 25.38
N GLU A 165 3.98 -6.18 25.33
CA GLU A 165 4.88 -6.97 26.16
C GLU A 165 4.75 -6.57 27.64
N GLU A 166 4.60 -5.28 27.94
CA GLU A 166 4.33 -4.80 29.29
C GLU A 166 2.97 -5.30 29.80
N LEU A 167 1.91 -5.17 29.00
CA LEU A 167 0.57 -5.64 29.35
C LEU A 167 0.55 -7.16 29.57
N ARG A 168 1.19 -7.91 28.67
CA ARG A 168 1.34 -9.36 28.75
C ARG A 168 2.16 -9.76 29.99
N GLY A 169 3.26 -9.07 30.27
CA GLY A 169 4.08 -9.31 31.46
C GLY A 169 3.28 -9.09 32.75
N LYS A 170 2.56 -7.98 32.85
CA LYS A 170 1.66 -7.68 33.99
C LYS A 170 0.54 -8.71 34.11
N GLN A 171 -0.03 -9.16 33.00
CA GLN A 171 -1.08 -10.19 33.00
C GLN A 171 -0.53 -11.50 33.58
N GLN A 172 0.63 -11.96 33.11
CA GLN A 172 1.26 -13.19 33.59
C GLN A 172 1.64 -13.10 35.08
N GLU A 173 2.11 -11.93 35.53
CA GLU A 173 2.40 -11.70 36.94
C GLU A 173 1.13 -11.80 37.81
N LEU A 174 0.04 -11.14 37.40
CA LEU A 174 -1.22 -11.17 38.15
C LEU A 174 -1.85 -12.55 38.16
N VAL A 175 -1.81 -13.30 37.05
CA VAL A 175 -2.28 -14.68 37.01
C VAL A 175 -1.48 -15.57 37.98
N LYS A 176 -0.16 -15.41 38.06
CA LYS A 176 0.67 -16.14 39.05
C LYS A 176 0.30 -15.78 40.49
N ARG A 177 0.12 -14.48 40.79
CA ARG A 177 -0.32 -14.03 42.11
C ARG A 177 -1.70 -14.58 42.47
N MET A 178 -2.64 -14.54 41.54
CA MET A 178 -3.99 -15.09 41.71
C MET A 178 -3.95 -16.60 42.02
N ASN A 179 -3.16 -17.38 41.27
CA ASN A 179 -2.99 -18.81 41.52
C ASN A 179 -2.32 -19.13 42.86
N SER A 180 -1.50 -18.23 43.41
CA SER A 180 -0.93 -18.39 44.75
C SER A 180 -1.91 -18.04 45.87
N LEU A 181 -2.87 -17.15 45.59
CA LEU A 181 -3.88 -16.66 46.52
C LEU A 181 -5.11 -17.55 46.58
N THR A 182 -5.37 -18.40 45.58
CA THR A 182 -6.44 -19.40 45.61
C THR A 182 -6.25 -20.43 46.73
N ASN A 183 -5.04 -20.53 47.30
CA ASN A 183 -4.73 -21.32 48.49
C ASN A 183 -4.87 -20.54 49.82
N ALA A 184 -5.24 -19.25 49.77
CA ALA A 184 -5.39 -18.35 50.92
C ALA A 184 -6.80 -17.73 50.95
N THR A 185 -7.40 -17.61 52.13
CA THR A 185 -8.82 -17.25 52.37
C THR A 185 -9.22 -15.79 52.07
N ASN A 186 -8.41 -15.00 51.35
CA ASN A 186 -8.69 -13.59 51.11
C ASN A 186 -9.56 -13.35 49.86
N ASP A 187 -10.86 -13.66 49.99
CA ASP A 187 -11.84 -13.61 48.89
C ASP A 187 -11.95 -12.24 48.19
N VAL A 188 -11.79 -11.14 48.92
CA VAL A 188 -11.82 -9.78 48.32
C VAL A 188 -10.60 -9.54 47.42
N LEU A 189 -9.42 -9.97 47.86
CA LEU A 189 -8.19 -9.81 47.08
C LEU A 189 -8.21 -10.69 45.83
N ASP A 190 -8.74 -11.90 45.95
CA ASP A 190 -8.94 -12.84 44.84
C ASP A 190 -9.87 -12.24 43.76
N LEU A 191 -11.04 -11.71 44.17
CA LEU A 191 -11.97 -11.01 43.28
C LEU A 191 -11.34 -9.81 42.56
N LEU A 192 -10.54 -9.01 43.28
CA LEU A 192 -9.83 -7.86 42.71
C LEU A 192 -8.80 -8.28 41.68
N LEU A 193 -7.97 -9.29 41.98
CA LEU A 193 -6.97 -9.80 41.05
C LEU A 193 -7.61 -10.41 39.81
N PHE A 194 -8.69 -11.19 39.97
CA PHE A 194 -9.44 -11.74 38.86
C PHE A 194 -9.95 -10.63 37.95
N ASN A 195 -10.60 -9.60 38.50
CA ASN A 195 -11.05 -8.43 37.74
C ASN A 195 -9.90 -7.68 37.05
N SER A 196 -8.73 -7.55 37.68
CA SER A 196 -7.54 -6.94 37.06
C SER A 196 -7.02 -7.75 35.88
N VAL A 197 -6.98 -9.08 35.98
CA VAL A 197 -6.62 -9.97 34.85
C VAL A 197 -7.61 -9.78 33.69
N GLN A 198 -8.91 -9.63 33.98
CA GLN A 198 -9.91 -9.36 32.94
C GLN A 198 -9.70 -8.03 32.22
N ASN A 199 -9.41 -6.97 32.97
CA ASN A 199 -9.15 -5.66 32.38
C ASN A 199 -7.90 -5.67 31.49
N LEU A 200 -6.88 -6.48 31.82
CA LEU A 200 -5.71 -6.65 30.96
C LEU A 200 -6.02 -7.40 29.66
N HIS A 201 -6.87 -8.43 29.70
CA HIS A 201 -7.34 -9.06 28.46
C HIS A 201 -8.08 -8.05 27.57
N LEU A 202 -8.92 -7.20 28.16
CA LEU A 202 -9.62 -6.16 27.42
C LEU A 202 -8.64 -5.17 26.77
N ALA A 203 -7.61 -4.76 27.50
CA ALA A 203 -6.57 -3.88 26.98
C ALA A 203 -5.81 -4.51 25.79
N LEU A 204 -5.41 -5.78 25.91
CA LEU A 204 -4.72 -6.50 24.84
C LEU A 204 -5.58 -6.67 23.59
N ILE A 205 -6.88 -6.98 23.76
CA ILE A 205 -7.82 -7.09 22.64
C ILE A 205 -8.02 -5.73 21.96
N ASN A 206 -8.21 -4.66 22.72
CA ASN A 206 -8.36 -3.31 22.17
C ASN A 206 -7.11 -2.87 21.41
N GLN A 207 -5.93 -3.19 21.94
CA GLN A 207 -4.69 -2.93 21.24
C GLN A 207 -4.63 -3.69 19.90
N TYR A 208 -4.97 -4.98 19.91
CA TYR A 208 -5.00 -5.80 18.71
C TYR A 208 -6.05 -5.32 17.69
N ALA A 209 -7.20 -4.83 18.17
CA ALA A 209 -8.23 -4.19 17.35
C ALA A 209 -7.68 -2.95 16.64
N TYR A 210 -6.95 -2.10 17.36
CA TYR A 210 -6.30 -0.91 16.81
C TYR A 210 -5.26 -1.28 15.74
N GLU A 211 -4.41 -2.26 16.00
CA GLU A 211 -3.43 -2.75 15.01
C GLU A 211 -4.10 -3.31 13.74
N THR A 212 -5.19 -4.06 13.91
CA THR A 212 -6.01 -4.60 12.81
C THR A 212 -6.66 -3.49 11.98
N LEU A 213 -7.21 -2.46 12.64
CA LEU A 213 -7.79 -1.29 11.97
C LEU A 213 -6.71 -0.53 11.17
N MET A 214 -5.54 -0.31 11.76
CA MET A 214 -4.42 0.36 11.10
C MET A 214 -3.91 -0.42 9.90
N LEU A 215 -3.87 -1.75 9.98
CA LEU A 215 -3.53 -2.61 8.83
C LEU A 215 -4.55 -2.45 7.70
N ASN A 216 -5.84 -2.48 8.03
CA ASN A 216 -6.92 -2.30 7.04
C ASN A 216 -6.86 -0.91 6.36
N GLN A 217 -6.58 0.15 7.13
CA GLN A 217 -6.43 1.50 6.61
C GLN A 217 -5.24 1.62 5.65
N LYS A 218 -4.10 0.99 5.95
CA LYS A 218 -2.93 0.94 5.05
C LYS A 218 -3.27 0.24 3.74
N ILE A 219 -3.95 -0.91 3.80
CA ILE A 219 -4.36 -1.68 2.61
C ILE A 219 -5.35 -0.87 1.77
N THR A 220 -6.35 -0.27 2.41
CA THR A 220 -7.39 0.53 1.74
C THR A 220 -6.81 1.79 1.10
N ALA A 221 -5.86 2.46 1.77
CA ALA A 221 -5.13 3.59 1.19
C ALA A 221 -4.38 3.15 -0.09
N ALA A 222 -3.66 2.03 -0.03
CA ALA A 222 -2.96 1.51 -1.21
C ALA A 222 -3.91 1.17 -2.37
N ARG A 223 -5.11 0.62 -2.09
CA ARG A 223 -6.16 0.38 -3.10
C ARG A 223 -6.59 1.66 -3.83
N THR A 224 -6.65 2.77 -3.11
CA THR A 224 -7.05 4.07 -3.66
C THR A 224 -5.87 4.83 -4.29
N GLY A 225 -4.69 4.20 -4.41
CA GLY A 225 -3.48 4.83 -4.95
C GLY A 225 -2.86 5.85 -4.01
N VAL A 226 -3.21 5.81 -2.72
CA VAL A 226 -2.66 6.69 -1.68
C VAL A 226 -1.59 5.96 -0.89
N ILE A 227 -0.42 6.58 -0.73
CA ILE A 227 0.58 6.09 0.22
C ILE A 227 0.12 6.51 1.62
N HIS A 228 -0.18 5.55 2.47
CA HIS A 228 -0.53 5.84 3.86
C HIS A 228 0.66 6.50 4.57
N THR A 229 0.41 7.54 5.37
CA THR A 229 1.48 8.35 5.99
C THR A 229 2.36 7.58 6.96
N SER A 230 1.82 6.55 7.62
CA SER A 230 2.61 5.64 8.44
C SER A 230 3.50 4.71 7.64
N LEU A 231 3.25 4.51 6.33
CA LEU A 231 4.17 3.80 5.44
C LEU A 231 5.30 4.72 4.99
N LEU A 232 4.99 5.93 4.56
CA LEU A 232 5.99 6.90 4.12
C LEU A 232 5.42 8.31 4.32
N THR A 233 6.10 9.13 5.11
CA THR A 233 5.66 10.52 5.29
C THR A 233 6.02 11.35 4.05
N PRO A 234 5.33 12.48 3.79
CA PRO A 234 5.72 13.39 2.72
C PRO A 234 7.18 13.84 2.79
N LYS A 235 7.72 14.01 4.01
CA LYS A 235 9.12 14.38 4.22
C LYS A 235 10.07 13.26 3.78
N ASP A 236 9.83 12.02 4.21
CA ASP A 236 10.67 10.87 3.84
C ASP A 236 10.61 10.60 2.33
N LEU A 237 9.43 10.77 1.75
CA LEU A 237 9.24 10.65 0.31
C LEU A 237 10.04 11.72 -0.44
N SER A 238 9.97 12.98 0.00
CA SER A 238 10.79 14.09 -0.54
C SER A 238 12.29 13.77 -0.48
N GLU A 239 12.79 13.34 0.67
CA GLU A 239 14.20 12.95 0.85
C GLU A 239 14.58 11.77 -0.06
N THR A 240 13.75 10.73 -0.12
CA THR A 240 13.97 9.57 -0.99
C THR A 240 13.98 9.97 -2.47
N LEU A 241 13.05 10.82 -2.90
CA LEU A 241 12.99 11.29 -4.28
C LEU A 241 14.19 12.16 -4.63
N ASN A 242 14.67 13.00 -3.71
CA ASN A 242 15.91 13.75 -3.90
C ASN A 242 17.09 12.80 -4.10
N ASP A 243 17.23 11.79 -3.26
CA ASP A 243 18.29 10.78 -3.42
C ASP A 243 18.19 10.04 -4.75
N ILE A 244 16.97 9.72 -5.21
CA ILE A 244 16.73 9.11 -6.52
C ILE A 244 17.20 10.06 -7.63
N VAL A 245 16.84 11.34 -7.59
CA VAL A 245 17.25 12.34 -8.61
C VAL A 245 18.77 12.42 -8.72
N HIS A 246 19.49 12.52 -7.61
CA HIS A 246 20.95 12.60 -7.62
C HIS A 246 21.64 11.35 -8.19
N ARG A 247 20.95 10.20 -8.14
CA ARG A 247 21.50 8.89 -8.53
C ARG A 247 21.02 8.40 -9.89
N LEU A 248 20.00 9.04 -10.47
CA LEU A 248 19.53 8.75 -11.81
C LEU A 248 20.65 9.11 -12.81
N ARG A 249 21.34 8.09 -13.31
CA ARG A 249 22.39 8.22 -14.35
C ARG A 249 21.83 8.27 -15.78
N THR A 250 20.52 8.38 -15.92
CA THR A 250 19.79 8.30 -17.20
C THR A 250 19.42 9.69 -17.71
N LYS A 251 19.17 9.84 -19.02
CA LYS A 251 18.54 11.04 -19.62
C LYS A 251 17.05 11.19 -19.27
N MET A 252 16.65 10.62 -18.15
CA MET A 252 15.27 10.53 -17.69
C MET A 252 15.16 11.11 -16.30
N HIS A 253 14.08 11.85 -16.07
CA HIS A 253 13.88 12.67 -14.89
C HIS A 253 12.57 12.33 -14.20
N LEU A 254 12.44 12.75 -12.94
CA LEU A 254 11.14 12.73 -12.29
C LEU A 254 10.19 13.74 -12.99
N PRO A 255 8.90 13.41 -13.14
CA PRO A 255 7.92 14.26 -13.81
C PRO A 255 7.44 15.45 -12.97
N MET A 256 7.83 15.53 -11.70
CA MET A 256 7.59 16.64 -10.79
C MET A 256 8.83 16.89 -9.93
N GLY A 257 8.86 18.01 -9.21
CA GLY A 257 9.90 18.27 -8.23
C GLY A 257 9.73 17.38 -6.99
N THR A 258 10.70 17.52 -6.09
CA THR A 258 10.88 16.65 -4.92
C THR A 258 10.43 17.30 -3.62
N ILE A 259 10.01 18.57 -3.65
CA ILE A 259 9.58 19.29 -2.44
C ILE A 259 8.21 18.80 -1.95
N PRO A 260 7.96 18.77 -0.61
CA PRO A 260 6.75 18.18 -0.05
C PRO A 260 5.42 18.67 -0.65
N ASN A 261 5.32 19.97 -0.97
CA ASN A 261 4.09 20.58 -1.51
C ASN A 261 3.76 20.11 -2.93
N GLU A 262 4.75 19.63 -3.70
CA GLU A 262 4.57 19.13 -5.06
C GLU A 262 4.26 17.62 -5.08
N LEU A 263 4.45 16.92 -3.97
CA LEU A 263 4.21 15.47 -3.87
C LEU A 263 2.73 15.10 -4.02
N TYR A 264 1.80 16.03 -3.86
CA TYR A 264 0.40 15.78 -4.18
C TYR A 264 0.20 15.43 -5.66
N GLU A 265 1.00 15.99 -6.56
CA GLU A 265 0.95 15.66 -7.99
C GLU A 265 1.45 14.25 -8.26
N LEU A 266 2.39 13.75 -7.44
CA LEU A 266 2.88 12.37 -7.51
C LEU A 266 1.75 11.36 -7.34
N LYS A 267 0.81 11.60 -6.41
CA LYS A 267 -0.35 10.72 -6.18
C LYS A 267 -1.16 10.49 -7.44
N LYS A 268 -1.27 11.50 -8.31
CA LYS A 268 -2.07 11.40 -9.54
C LYS A 268 -1.44 10.47 -10.57
N ILE A 269 -0.10 10.32 -10.55
CA ILE A 269 0.66 9.60 -11.58
C ILE A 269 1.18 8.23 -11.17
N ILE A 270 1.36 7.99 -9.87
CA ILE A 270 1.95 6.75 -9.39
C ILE A 270 0.95 5.59 -9.44
N LYS A 271 1.49 4.39 -9.60
CA LYS A 271 0.74 3.16 -9.44
C LYS A 271 1.25 2.44 -8.20
N ILE A 272 0.36 2.24 -7.23
CA ILE A 272 0.66 1.44 -6.05
C ILE A 272 0.11 0.03 -6.29
N THR A 273 0.93 -0.97 -6.06
CA THR A 273 0.58 -2.40 -6.10
C THR A 273 0.92 -3.00 -4.76
N THR A 274 -0.04 -3.64 -4.12
CA THR A 274 0.19 -4.37 -2.88
C THR A 274 0.42 -5.85 -3.22
N ILE A 275 1.34 -6.50 -2.51
CA ILE A 275 1.69 -7.91 -2.69
C ILE A 275 1.81 -8.53 -1.31
N TYR A 276 1.19 -9.69 -1.08
CA TYR A 276 1.30 -10.43 0.17
C TYR A 276 2.04 -11.75 -0.06
N THR A 277 3.08 -12.01 0.72
CA THR A 277 3.97 -13.18 0.56
C THR A 277 4.75 -13.45 1.83
N GLN A 278 4.82 -14.71 2.30
CA GLN A 278 5.66 -15.10 3.44
C GLN A 278 5.48 -14.17 4.66
N ASP A 279 4.23 -13.89 5.03
CA ASP A 279 3.86 -12.96 6.10
C ASP A 279 4.39 -11.53 5.92
N LYS A 280 4.69 -11.12 4.69
CA LYS A 280 5.09 -9.76 4.37
C LYS A 280 4.09 -9.12 3.44
N LEU A 281 3.61 -7.95 3.83
CA LEU A 281 2.79 -7.07 3.00
C LEU A 281 3.69 -6.02 2.35
N SER A 282 3.92 -6.14 1.05
CA SER A 282 4.77 -5.25 0.26
C SER A 282 3.95 -4.25 -0.53
N PHE A 283 4.33 -2.97 -0.47
CA PHE A 283 3.78 -1.87 -1.24
C PHE A 283 4.80 -1.44 -2.29
N VAL A 284 4.48 -1.73 -3.55
CA VAL A 284 5.29 -1.41 -4.72
C VAL A 284 4.73 -0.17 -5.38
N ILE A 285 5.46 0.93 -5.31
CA ILE A 285 5.10 2.24 -5.85
C ILE A 285 5.91 2.44 -7.12
N LYS A 286 5.23 2.44 -8.27
CA LYS A 286 5.84 2.75 -9.57
C LYS A 286 5.70 4.22 -9.88
N ILE A 287 6.84 4.87 -10.06
CA ILE A 287 6.97 6.29 -10.39
C ILE A 287 7.39 6.39 -11.85
N PRO A 288 6.60 7.00 -12.74
CA PRO A 288 7.00 7.17 -14.13
C PRO A 288 8.21 8.10 -14.23
N LEU A 289 9.13 7.80 -15.13
CA LEU A 289 10.27 8.63 -15.49
C LEU A 289 10.04 9.24 -16.87
N VAL A 290 10.32 10.53 -17.02
CA VAL A 290 10.08 11.27 -18.26
C VAL A 290 11.36 11.61 -18.99
N THR A 291 11.27 11.69 -20.31
CA THR A 291 12.35 12.18 -21.17
C THR A 291 12.54 13.69 -21.04
N GLU A 292 13.70 14.18 -21.44
CA GLU A 292 13.99 15.63 -21.58
C GLU A 292 13.20 16.31 -22.71
N ILE A 293 12.63 15.53 -23.64
CA ILE A 293 11.89 16.07 -24.78
C ILE A 293 10.57 16.67 -24.29
N GLU A 294 10.47 17.99 -24.45
CA GLU A 294 9.25 18.75 -24.17
C GLU A 294 8.44 18.94 -25.45
N LEU A 295 7.18 18.54 -25.39
CA LEU A 295 6.22 18.59 -26.50
C LEU A 295 5.04 19.46 -26.08
N THR A 296 4.33 20.02 -27.05
CA THR A 296 3.00 20.59 -26.83
C THR A 296 1.96 19.64 -27.40
N MET A 297 1.01 19.22 -26.57
CA MET A 297 -0.08 18.35 -27.01
C MET A 297 -1.19 19.19 -27.65
N TYR A 298 -1.74 18.69 -28.75
CA TYR A 298 -2.90 19.24 -29.43
C TYR A 298 -3.96 18.16 -29.63
N ASN A 299 -5.23 18.54 -29.53
CA ASN A 299 -6.36 17.73 -29.95
C ASN A 299 -6.85 18.24 -31.30
N ALA A 300 -6.71 17.42 -32.34
CA ALA A 300 -7.17 17.66 -33.69
C ALA A 300 -8.67 17.34 -33.78
N THR A 301 -9.49 18.37 -33.64
CA THR A 301 -10.94 18.27 -33.83
C THR A 301 -11.28 18.50 -35.29
N PRO A 302 -11.95 17.56 -35.98
CA PRO A 302 -12.29 17.73 -37.38
C PRO A 302 -13.26 18.89 -37.57
N VAL A 303 -12.99 19.75 -38.56
CA VAL A 303 -13.84 20.89 -38.93
C VAL A 303 -14.43 20.59 -40.31
N PRO A 304 -15.76 20.73 -40.50
CA PRO A 304 -16.38 20.51 -41.80
C PRO A 304 -15.80 21.45 -42.87
N MET A 305 -15.39 20.87 -43.99
CA MET A 305 -14.89 21.62 -45.15
C MET A 305 -16.00 21.74 -46.19
N MET A 306 -16.19 22.95 -46.71
CA MET A 306 -17.21 23.25 -47.72
C MET A 306 -16.56 23.26 -49.10
N GLY A 307 -16.95 22.30 -49.94
CA GLY A 307 -16.71 22.28 -51.39
C GLY A 307 -18.04 22.05 -52.12
N ASN A 308 -18.03 21.38 -53.28
CA ASN A 308 -19.26 20.93 -53.96
C ASN A 308 -20.08 19.93 -53.11
N VAL A 309 -19.43 19.22 -52.21
CA VAL A 309 -20.02 18.36 -51.18
C VAL A 309 -19.32 18.69 -49.86
N THR A 310 -20.05 18.66 -48.74
CA THR A 310 -19.45 18.80 -47.41
C THR A 310 -18.76 17.50 -47.01
N TYR A 311 -17.49 17.56 -46.66
CA TYR A 311 -16.73 16.42 -46.16
C TYR A 311 -16.09 16.71 -44.81
N ILE A 312 -15.97 15.67 -43.98
CA ILE A 312 -15.38 15.72 -42.63
C ILE A 312 -14.25 14.69 -42.59
N LEU A 313 -13.02 15.17 -42.42
CA LEU A 313 -11.84 14.32 -42.32
C LEU A 313 -11.67 13.89 -40.86
N LYS A 314 -12.16 12.71 -40.48
CA LYS A 314 -11.99 12.21 -39.11
C LYS A 314 -10.56 11.69 -38.91
N PRO A 315 -9.79 12.21 -37.94
CA PRO A 315 -8.44 11.73 -37.70
C PRO A 315 -8.49 10.37 -37.01
N GLU A 316 -7.68 9.41 -37.47
CA GLU A 316 -7.51 8.14 -36.77
C GLU A 316 -6.89 8.34 -35.37
N GLN A 317 -6.02 9.34 -35.24
CA GLN A 317 -5.29 9.67 -34.02
C GLN A 317 -5.43 11.17 -33.72
N PRO A 318 -6.42 11.57 -32.91
CA PRO A 318 -6.74 12.98 -32.71
C PRO A 318 -5.72 13.72 -31.82
N PHE A 319 -4.92 13.01 -31.01
CA PHE A 319 -3.95 13.64 -30.13
C PHE A 319 -2.58 13.65 -30.79
N ILE A 320 -2.00 14.84 -30.95
CA ILE A 320 -0.69 15.04 -31.57
C ILE A 320 0.17 15.85 -30.61
N ALA A 321 1.34 15.32 -30.24
CA ALA A 321 2.32 16.05 -29.45
C ALA A 321 3.50 16.41 -30.36
N ILE A 322 3.90 17.68 -30.37
CA ILE A 322 4.94 18.20 -31.27
C ILE A 322 5.95 19.07 -30.51
N THR A 323 7.22 19.01 -30.88
CA THR A 323 8.26 19.85 -30.28
C THR A 323 8.12 21.30 -30.73
N LYS A 324 8.68 22.24 -29.96
CA LYS A 324 8.64 23.68 -30.30
C LYS A 324 9.30 23.98 -31.65
N ASP A 325 10.36 23.25 -32.00
CA ASP A 325 11.05 23.36 -33.29
C ASP A 325 10.37 22.57 -34.43
N ARG A 326 9.26 21.88 -34.12
CA ARG A 326 8.48 21.04 -35.04
C ARG A 326 9.24 19.88 -35.69
N LYS A 327 10.43 19.53 -35.17
CA LYS A 327 11.26 18.46 -35.73
C LYS A 327 10.84 17.06 -35.28
N GLN A 328 10.19 16.95 -34.13
CA GLN A 328 9.74 15.68 -33.58
C GLN A 328 8.26 15.78 -33.24
N TYR A 329 7.53 14.71 -33.54
CA TYR A 329 6.14 14.58 -33.17
C TYR A 329 5.81 13.14 -32.80
N THR A 330 4.74 12.97 -32.05
CA THR A 330 4.12 11.68 -31.76
C THR A 330 2.61 11.84 -31.74
N HIS A 331 1.88 10.75 -31.89
CA HIS A 331 0.42 10.76 -31.93
C HIS A 331 -0.18 9.67 -31.05
N SER A 332 -1.44 9.84 -30.65
CA SER A 332 -2.19 8.84 -29.88
C SER A 332 -3.67 8.86 -30.24
N ARG A 333 -4.27 7.67 -30.23
CA ARG A 333 -5.73 7.47 -30.32
C ARG A 333 -6.46 7.86 -29.04
N VAL A 334 -5.80 7.66 -27.91
CA VAL A 334 -6.38 7.85 -26.58
C VAL A 334 -5.93 9.20 -26.05
N LYS A 335 -6.88 9.99 -25.54
CA LYS A 335 -6.56 11.05 -24.59
C LYS A 335 -5.95 10.30 -23.43
N ASN A 336 -4.62 10.17 -23.34
CA ASN A 336 -3.99 9.49 -22.21
C ASN A 336 -4.26 10.33 -20.96
N SER A 337 -5.48 10.20 -20.44
CA SER A 337 -6.04 10.85 -19.29
C SER A 337 -5.73 9.93 -18.12
N HIS A 338 -4.50 10.00 -17.65
CA HIS A 338 -4.32 9.79 -16.22
C HIS A 338 -4.20 11.12 -15.46
N LEU A 339 -4.15 12.26 -16.15
CA LEU A 339 -3.76 13.53 -15.50
C LEU A 339 -4.44 14.75 -16.12
N SER A 340 -5.76 14.83 -16.03
CA SER A 340 -6.43 16.13 -16.09
C SER A 340 -6.22 16.84 -14.76
N GLY A 341 -5.50 17.96 -14.77
CA GLY A 341 -5.25 18.79 -13.58
C GLY A 341 -3.85 18.70 -12.97
N CYS A 342 -2.86 18.23 -13.72
CA CYS A 342 -1.44 18.34 -13.34
C CYS A 342 -0.77 19.52 -14.05
N ILE A 343 0.27 20.07 -13.41
CA ILE A 343 1.21 21.01 -14.03
C ILE A 343 1.87 20.39 -15.29
N PHE A 344 1.97 19.05 -15.34
CA PHE A 344 2.49 18.30 -16.49
C PHE A 344 1.54 17.16 -16.90
N LYS A 345 1.19 17.06 -18.18
CA LYS A 345 0.50 15.89 -18.75
C LYS A 345 1.52 14.83 -19.16
N LEU A 346 1.38 13.61 -18.64
CA LEU A 346 2.21 12.46 -19.01
C LEU A 346 1.52 11.62 -20.07
N CYS A 347 2.28 11.22 -21.08
CA CYS A 347 1.79 10.31 -22.10
C CYS A 347 2.80 9.17 -22.31
N SER A 348 2.30 7.93 -22.24
CA SER A 348 3.04 6.74 -22.65
C SER A 348 2.93 6.60 -24.16
N PHE A 349 4.05 6.61 -24.87
CA PHE A 349 4.09 6.38 -26.33
C PHE A 349 5.12 5.32 -26.67
N ASN A 350 4.83 4.50 -27.68
CA ASN A 350 5.88 3.82 -28.42
C ASN A 350 6.44 4.84 -29.42
N LEU A 351 7.72 5.19 -29.28
CA LEU A 351 8.44 5.96 -30.30
C LEU A 351 8.53 5.10 -31.57
N SER A 352 7.60 5.28 -32.50
CA SER A 352 7.84 4.84 -33.87
C SER A 352 8.84 5.83 -34.47
N ASN A 353 10.05 5.35 -34.76
CA ASN A 353 10.98 6.01 -35.66
C ASN A 353 10.36 6.06 -37.07
N THR A 354 9.39 6.94 -37.27
CA THR A 354 8.87 7.29 -38.58
C THR A 354 9.12 8.77 -38.74
N SER A 355 10.35 9.08 -39.14
CA SER A 355 10.72 10.35 -39.74
C SER A 355 9.91 10.54 -41.02
N PHE A 356 8.70 11.06 -40.89
CA PHE A 356 8.05 11.75 -41.98
C PHE A 356 8.45 13.22 -41.88
N ASN A 357 9.27 13.66 -42.84
CA ASN A 357 9.43 15.06 -43.16
C ASN A 357 8.05 15.63 -43.50
N LEU A 358 7.40 16.33 -42.58
CA LEU A 358 6.35 17.26 -42.94
C LEU A 358 7.02 18.59 -43.30
N LEU A 359 7.19 18.80 -44.61
CA LEU A 359 7.25 20.15 -45.17
C LEU A 359 5.87 20.78 -44.94
N LEU A 360 5.85 21.85 -44.14
CA LEU A 360 4.74 22.81 -44.09
C LEU A 360 4.91 23.83 -45.20
#